data_AF-A0A2W6VJW0-F1
#
_entry.id   AF-A0A2W6VJW0-F1
#
_cell.length_a   1.000
_cell.length_b   1.000
_cell.length_c   1.000
_cell.angle_alpha   90.00
_cell.angle_beta   90.00
_cell.angle_gamma   90.00
#
_symmetry.space_group_name_H-M   'P 1'
#
loop_
_entity.id
_entity.type
_entity.pdbx_description
1 polymer ?
#
loop_
_entity_poly.entity_id
_entity_poly.type
_entity_poly.pdbx_seq_one_letter_code
_entity_poly.pdbx_strand_id
1 'polypeptide(L)'
;METVYDWVTVAIFAGLIVLFLQRSVGPERDQMWPYFAASVACAVINQVGNKAIDDGSTLLHVVSVVGIAAILGFIQYFLKPFGKFGD
;
A
#
# COMPACT_ATOMS: atom_id res chain seq x y z
N MET A 1 -3.78 1.54 -16.76
CA MET A 1 -3.96 2.58 -15.74
C MET A 1 -5.25 3.29 -16.08
N GLU A 2 -6.36 2.63 -15.79
CA GLU A 2 -7.69 3.00 -16.29
C GLU A 2 -8.49 3.72 -15.22
N THR A 3 -8.19 3.47 -13.95
CA THR A 3 -8.96 3.97 -12.80
C THR A 3 -8.09 4.77 -11.83
N VAL A 4 -8.74 5.56 -10.97
CA VAL A 4 -8.07 6.25 -9.85
C VAL A 4 -7.41 5.23 -8.90
N TYR A 5 -8.00 4.05 -8.74
CA TYR A 5 -7.44 2.99 -7.90
C TYR A 5 -6.09 2.48 -8.42
N ASP A 6 -5.92 2.33 -9.74
CA ASP A 6 -4.65 1.93 -10.34
C ASP A 6 -3.54 2.92 -9.98
N TRP A 7 -3.81 4.22 -10.12
CA TRP A 7 -2.83 5.27 -9.81
C TRP A 7 -2.46 5.31 -8.33
N VAL A 8 -3.46 5.21 -7.44
CA VAL A 8 -3.23 5.25 -5.99
C VAL A 8 -2.48 4.02 -5.52
N THR A 9 -2.89 2.83 -5.94
CA THR A 9 -2.25 1.58 -5.54
C THR A 9 -0.82 1.49 -6.08
N VAL A 10 -0.57 1.92 -7.32
CA VAL A 10 0.79 1.98 -7.89
C VAL A 10 1.67 2.97 -7.13
N ALA A 11 1.16 4.15 -6.76
CA ALA A 11 1.93 5.10 -5.95
C ALA A 11 2.32 4.51 -4.59
N ILE A 12 1.40 3.82 -3.91
CA ILE A 12 1.67 3.13 -2.64
C ILE A 12 2.73 2.03 -2.85
N PHE A 13 2.58 1.22 -3.90
CA PHE A 13 3.50 0.14 -4.21
C PHE A 13 4.91 0.64 -4.55
N ALA A 14 5.01 1.71 -5.33
CA ALA A 14 6.27 2.37 -5.64
C ALA A 14 6.93 2.91 -4.35
N GLY A 15 6.15 3.55 -3.47
CA GLY A 15 6.64 3.98 -2.16
C GLY A 15 7.18 2.83 -1.30
N LEU A 16 6.48 1.69 -1.27
CA LEU A 16 6.93 0.48 -0.58
C LEU A 16 8.25 -0.05 -1.13
N ILE A 17 8.40 -0.10 -2.45
CA ILE A 17 9.65 -0.55 -3.10
C ILE A 17 10.79 0.40 -2.74
N VAL A 18 10.59 1.71 -2.84
CA VAL A 18 11.62 2.70 -2.50
C VAL A 18 12.04 2.58 -1.04
N LEU A 19 11.07 2.49 -0.12
CA LEU A 19 11.35 2.31 1.32
C LEU A 19 12.12 1.01 1.59
N PHE A 20 11.69 -0.10 0.98
CA PHE A 20 12.35 -1.38 1.11
C PHE A 20 13.80 -1.32 0.64
N LEU A 21 14.04 -0.73 -0.54
CA LEU A 21 15.39 -0.60 -1.10
C LEU A 21 16.28 0.27 -0.21
N GLN A 22 15.78 1.40 0.29
CA GLN A 22 16.51 2.28 1.20
C GLN A 22 16.94 1.56 2.49
N ARG A 23 16.06 0.74 3.08
CA ARG A 23 16.34 -0.01 4.31
C ARG A 23 17.11 -1.30 4.09
N SER A 24 17.06 -1.87 2.88
CA SER A 24 17.84 -3.06 2.54
C SER A 24 19.35 -2.77 2.50
N VAL A 25 19.70 -1.55 2.05
CA VAL A 25 21.09 -1.07 1.95
C VAL A 25 21.54 -0.23 3.15
N GLY A 26 20.60 0.16 4.03
CA GLY A 26 20.85 0.98 5.20
C GLY A 26 21.24 0.18 6.45
N PRO A 27 21.59 0.88 7.55
CA PRO A 27 21.91 0.25 8.83
C PRO A 27 20.69 -0.41 9.49
N GLU A 28 19.49 0.10 9.24
CA GLU A 28 18.23 -0.49 9.72
C GLU A 28 17.68 -1.49 8.71
N ARG A 29 17.76 -2.77 9.05
CA ARG A 29 17.28 -3.85 8.19
C ARG A 29 15.94 -4.38 8.67
N ASP A 30 14.90 -4.10 7.91
CA ASP A 30 13.58 -4.67 8.15
C ASP A 30 13.46 -6.09 7.61
N GLN A 31 12.53 -6.83 8.19
CA GLN A 31 12.06 -8.09 7.61
C GLN A 31 11.29 -7.81 6.31
N MET A 32 11.37 -8.72 5.33
CA MET A 32 10.70 -8.56 4.03
C MET A 32 9.19 -8.78 4.08
N TRP A 33 8.70 -9.56 5.06
CA TRP A 33 7.30 -9.99 5.11
C TRP A 33 6.28 -8.84 5.17
N PRO A 34 6.46 -7.76 5.97
CA PRO A 34 5.51 -6.64 5.99
C PRO A 34 5.38 -5.95 4.62
N TYR A 35 6.48 -5.82 3.86
CA TYR A 35 6.46 -5.26 2.51
C TYR A 35 5.67 -6.16 1.56
N PHE A 36 5.88 -7.47 1.64
CA PHE A 36 5.12 -8.44 0.85
C PHE A 36 3.63 -8.43 1.20
N ALA A 37 3.28 -8.44 2.49
CA ALA A 37 1.90 -8.39 2.94
C ALA A 37 1.18 -7.11 2.46
N ALA A 38 1.82 -5.96 2.59
CA ALA A 38 1.28 -4.69 2.11
C ALA A 38 1.13 -4.68 0.58
N SER A 39 2.08 -5.26 -0.15
CA SER A 39 2.06 -5.39 -1.60
C SER A 39 0.88 -6.25 -2.09
N VAL A 40 0.68 -7.42 -1.47
CA VAL A 40 -0.44 -8.32 -1.79
C VAL A 40 -1.77 -7.65 -1.47
N ALA A 41 -1.89 -7.00 -0.31
CA ALA A 41 -3.10 -6.26 0.05
C ALA A 41 -3.41 -5.15 -0.96
N CYS A 42 -2.39 -4.42 -1.42
CA CYS A 42 -2.54 -3.37 -2.43
C CYS A 42 -3.07 -3.92 -3.76
N ALA A 43 -2.57 -5.07 -4.23
CA ALA A 43 -3.06 -5.72 -5.43
C ALA A 43 -4.53 -6.15 -5.32
N VAL A 44 -4.92 -6.74 -4.18
CA VAL A 44 -6.30 -7.16 -3.91
C VAL A 44 -7.23 -5.95 -3.90
N ILE A 45 -6.88 -4.88 -3.18
CA ILE A 45 -7.71 -3.68 -3.09
C ILE A 45 -7.81 -2.97 -4.43
N ASN A 46 -6.76 -2.97 -5.25
CA ASN A 46 -6.85 -2.45 -6.62
C ASN A 46 -7.89 -3.21 -7.44
N GLN A 47 -7.85 -4.55 -7.39
CA GLN A 47 -8.79 -5.38 -8.14
C GLN A 47 -10.24 -5.18 -7.67
N VAL A 48 -10.46 -5.04 -6.37
CA VAL A 48 -11.78 -4.75 -5.80
C VAL A 48 -12.26 -3.34 -6.20
N GLY A 49 -11.37 -2.35 -6.17
CA GLY A 49 -11.68 -0.97 -6.59
C GLY A 49 -12.05 -0.86 -8.06
N ASN A 50 -11.34 -1.57 -8.94
CA ASN A 50 -11.66 -1.57 -10.37
C ASN A 50 -13.02 -2.21 -10.64
N LYS A 51 -13.32 -3.36 -9.99
CA LYS A 51 -14.65 -3.97 -10.06
C LYS A 51 -15.76 -3.06 -9.51
N ALA A 52 -15.47 -2.24 -8.50
CA ALA A 52 -16.43 -1.28 -7.98
C ALA A 52 -16.88 -0.26 -9.04
N ILE A 53 -15.92 0.22 -9.85
CA ILE A 53 -16.17 1.16 -10.96
C ILE A 53 -16.96 0.47 -12.06
N ASP A 54 -16.56 -0.74 -12.46
CA ASP A 54 -17.21 -1.49 -13.54
C ASP A 54 -18.67 -1.86 -13.21
N ASP A 55 -18.93 -2.31 -11.98
CA ASP A 55 -20.28 -2.70 -11.52
C ASP A 55 -21.11 -1.51 -10.99
N GLY A 56 -20.51 -0.32 -10.84
CA GLY A 56 -21.16 0.86 -10.24
C GLY A 56 -21.56 0.68 -8.78
N SER A 57 -20.90 -0.23 -8.05
CA SER A 57 -21.29 -0.63 -6.69
C SER A 57 -20.67 0.27 -5.63
N THR A 58 -21.49 1.11 -4.99
CA THR A 58 -21.06 1.99 -3.89
C THR A 58 -20.44 1.23 -2.72
N LEU A 59 -20.90 0.00 -2.44
CA LEU A 59 -20.33 -0.82 -1.36
C LEU A 59 -18.88 -1.20 -1.63
N LEU A 60 -18.56 -1.62 -2.85
CA LEU A 60 -17.20 -1.99 -3.23
C LEU A 60 -16.28 -0.77 -3.22
N HIS A 61 -16.79 0.41 -3.61
CA HIS A 61 -16.03 1.65 -3.50
C HIS A 61 -15.63 1.97 -2.06
N VAL A 62 -16.56 1.84 -1.11
CA VAL A 62 -16.29 2.05 0.32
C VAL A 62 -15.27 1.03 0.82
N VAL A 63 -15.42 -0.25 0.47
CA VAL A 63 -14.48 -1.30 0.85
C VAL A 63 -13.06 -0.99 0.35
N SER A 64 -12.93 -0.53 -0.90
CA SER A 64 -11.62 -0.20 -1.47
C SER A 64 -10.97 1.02 -0.81
N VAL A 65 -11.74 2.07 -0.52
CA VAL A 65 -11.23 3.26 0.19
C VAL A 65 -10.79 2.90 1.61
N VAL A 66 -11.61 2.14 2.34
CA VAL A 66 -11.26 1.64 3.68
C VAL A 66 -10.05 0.71 3.62
N GLY A 67 -9.95 -0.13 2.59
CA GLY A 67 -8.81 -1.02 2.37
C GLY A 67 -7.52 -0.26 2.12
N ILE A 68 -7.54 0.80 1.31
CA ILE A 68 -6.39 1.70 1.12
C ILE A 68 -5.98 2.34 2.44
N ALA A 69 -6.93 2.87 3.20
CA ALA A 69 -6.66 3.47 4.51
C ALA A 69 -6.05 2.44 5.50
N ALA A 70 -6.54 1.21 5.49
CA ALA A 70 -6.01 0.12 6.30
C ALA A 70 -4.57 -0.25 5.90
N ILE A 71 -4.26 -0.29 4.60
CA ILE A 71 -2.90 -0.52 4.09
C ILE A 71 -1.97 0.61 4.57
N LEU A 72 -2.39 1.87 4.43
CA LEU A 72 -1.59 3.00 4.89
C LEU A 72 -1.36 2.96 6.41
N GLY A 73 -2.39 2.61 7.19
CA GLY A 73 -2.28 2.40 8.63
C GLY A 73 -1.31 1.27 8.99
N PHE A 74 -1.38 0.14 8.27
CA PHE A 74 -0.47 -0.99 8.43
C PHE A 74 0.98 -0.60 8.13
N ILE A 75 1.22 0.11 7.03
CA ILE A 75 2.54 0.64 6.66
C ILE A 75 3.06 1.57 7.76
N GLN A 76 2.22 2.50 8.24
CA GLN A 76 2.65 3.44 9.27
C GLN A 76 2.96 2.75 10.60
N TYR A 77 2.22 1.71 10.97
CA TYR A 77 2.41 0.99 12.22
C TYR A 77 3.61 0.02 12.19
N PHE A 78 3.71 -0.81 11.16
CA PHE A 78 4.75 -1.85 11.05
C PHE A 78 6.05 -1.32 10.45
N LEU A 79 5.96 -0.55 9.36
CA LEU A 79 7.12 -0.07 8.65
C LEU A 79 7.58 1.29 9.18
N LYS A 80 6.70 2.11 9.78
CA LYS A 80 7.06 3.45 10.30
C LYS A 80 7.96 4.21 9.32
N PRO A 81 7.50 4.48 8.08
CA PRO A 81 8.31 5.13 7.04
C PRO A 81 8.91 6.47 7.48
N PHE A 82 8.23 7.17 8.41
CA PHE A 82 8.67 8.44 8.98
C PHE A 82 9.24 8.33 10.41
N GLY A 83 9.55 7.12 10.87
CA GLY A 83 10.18 6.89 12.18
C GLY A 83 11.66 7.31 12.17
N LYS A 84 12.05 8.14 13.16
CA LYS A 84 13.37 8.72 13.44
C LYS A 84 14.41 8.68 12.30
N PHE A 85 14.39 9.73 11.47
CA PHE A 85 15.64 10.27 10.92
C PHE A 85 16.43 10.90 12.09
N GLY A 86 17.36 10.15 12.68
CA GLY A 86 18.26 10.64 13.71
C GLY A 86 18.02 10.05 15.10
N ASP A 87 18.88 9.10 15.47
CA ASP A 87 19.65 9.14 16.72
C ASP A 87 21.11 8.82 16.36
#